data_AF-A0A2A4GHS3-F1
#
_entry.id   AF-A0A2A4GHS3-F1
#
_cell.length_a   1.000
_cell.length_b   1.000
_cell.length_c   1.000
_cell.angle_alpha   90.00
_cell.angle_beta   90.00
_cell.angle_gamma   90.00
#
_symmetry.space_group_name_H-M   'P 1'
#
loop_
_entity.id
_entity.type
_entity.pdbx_description
1 polymer ?
#
loop_
_entity_poly.entity_id
_entity_poly.type
_entity_poly.pdbx_seq_one_letter_code
_entity_poly.pdbx_strand_id
1 'polypeptide(L)'
;MQPKNEEMRRELASDAFLAYMRLLSLHAGDKTQAVKDIAGCTGKSEITVRGWQRRGVQGRDNAILMCQLAKLRGFYFGIHMLMPTKAIVSRHVAIENARSGLVA
;
A
#
# COMPACT_ATOMS: atom_id res chain seq x y z
N MET A 1 7.80 6.84 -17.81
CA MET A 1 6.71 5.86 -17.61
C MET A 1 5.47 6.47 -18.24
N GLN A 2 4.68 5.72 -19.00
CA GLN A 2 3.47 6.28 -19.63
C GLN A 2 2.54 6.85 -18.55
N PRO A 3 1.83 7.98 -18.79
CA PRO A 3 0.98 8.63 -17.79
C PRO A 3 -0.02 7.69 -17.12
N LYS A 4 -0.69 6.83 -17.91
CA LYS A 4 -1.62 5.80 -17.43
C LYS A 4 -1.00 4.82 -16.43
N ASN A 5 0.28 4.45 -16.63
CA ASN A 5 0.98 3.55 -15.72
C ASN A 5 1.32 4.23 -14.39
N GLU A 6 1.54 5.55 -14.39
CA GLU A 6 1.78 6.32 -13.16
C GLU A 6 0.52 6.50 -12.34
N GLU A 7 -0.62 6.72 -12.99
CA GLU A 7 -1.93 6.74 -12.36
C GLU A 7 -2.26 5.38 -11.71
N MET A 8 -2.13 4.30 -12.48
CA MET A 8 -2.32 2.93 -11.98
C MET A 8 -1.40 2.60 -10.81
N ARG A 9 -0.13 3.04 -10.86
CA ARG A 9 0.82 2.84 -9.75
C ARG A 9 0.34 3.50 -8.47
N ARG A 10 -0.22 4.72 -8.56
CA ARG A 10 -0.73 5.48 -7.40
C ARG A 10 -1.98 4.83 -6.82
N GLU A 11 -2.89 4.38 -7.68
CA GLU A 11 -4.09 3.64 -7.29
C GLU A 11 -3.72 2.38 -6.52
N LEU A 12 -2.87 1.52 -7.11
CA LEU A 12 -2.40 0.29 -6.46
C LEU A 12 -1.69 0.56 -5.12
N ALA A 13 -0.88 1.61 -5.03
CA ALA A 13 -0.20 1.96 -3.79
C ALA A 13 -1.19 2.45 -2.71
N SER A 14 -2.22 3.20 -3.10
CA SER A 14 -3.28 3.67 -2.23
C SER A 14 -4.12 2.50 -1.70
N ASP A 15 -4.52 1.59 -2.59
CA ASP A 15 -5.29 0.40 -2.24
C ASP A 15 -4.52 -0.54 -1.33
N ALA A 16 -3.23 -0.74 -1.62
CA ALA A 16 -2.35 -1.52 -0.74
C ALA A 16 -2.29 -0.92 0.66
N PHE A 17 -2.20 0.41 0.80
CA PHE A 17 -2.22 1.06 2.10
C PHE A 17 -3.57 0.90 2.82
N LEU A 18 -4.69 0.99 2.10
CA LEU A 18 -6.02 0.75 2.67
C LEU A 18 -6.19 -0.70 3.12
N ALA A 19 -5.72 -1.67 2.34
CA ALA A 19 -5.72 -3.08 2.71
C ALA A 19 -4.85 -3.35 3.94
N TYR A 20 -3.65 -2.76 3.99
CA TYR A 20 -2.76 -2.82 5.16
C TYR A 20 -3.46 -2.27 6.41
N MET A 21 -4.09 -1.09 6.32
CA MET A 21 -4.83 -0.46 7.42
C MET A 21 -5.97 -1.36 7.93
N ARG A 22 -6.71 -2.02 7.03
CA ARG A 22 -7.77 -2.96 7.39
C ARG A 22 -7.20 -4.14 8.16
N LEU A 23 -6.18 -4.81 7.62
CA LEU A 23 -5.52 -5.93 8.28
C LEU A 23 -4.98 -5.54 9.65
N LEU A 24 -4.25 -4.44 9.73
CA LEU A 24 -3.70 -3.96 10.99
C LEU A 24 -4.81 -3.63 12.00
N SER A 25 -5.93 -3.02 11.56
CA SER A 25 -7.05 -2.70 12.46
C SER A 25 -7.73 -3.93 13.05
N LEU A 26 -7.71 -5.08 12.37
CA LEU A 26 -8.20 -6.33 12.93
C LEU A 26 -7.36 -6.80 14.13
N HIS A 27 -6.07 -6.46 14.15
CA HIS A 27 -5.15 -6.77 15.25
C HIS A 27 -5.05 -5.65 16.30
N ALA A 28 -5.22 -4.39 15.89
CA ALA A 28 -5.10 -3.21 16.74
C ALA A 28 -6.41 -2.81 17.44
N GLY A 29 -7.51 -3.51 17.15
CA GLY A 29 -8.85 -3.24 17.69
C GLY A 29 -9.64 -2.20 16.88
N ASP A 30 -8.98 -1.16 16.37
CA ASP A 30 -9.61 -0.19 15.48
C ASP A 30 -8.64 0.51 14.52
N LYS A 31 -9.19 1.34 13.62
CA LYS A 31 -8.41 2.10 12.63
C LYS A 31 -7.58 3.23 13.24
N THR A 32 -8.03 3.84 14.32
CA THR A 32 -7.30 4.92 15.01
C THR A 32 -6.03 4.39 15.64
N GLN A 33 -6.09 3.22 16.29
CA GLN A 33 -4.93 2.56 16.84
C GLN A 33 -3.98 2.08 15.74
N ALA A 34 -4.50 1.57 14.62
CA ALA A 34 -3.66 1.24 13.46
C ALA A 34 -2.89 2.45 12.91
N VAL A 35 -3.49 3.65 12.86
CA VAL A 35 -2.78 4.89 12.47
C VAL A 35 -1.68 5.21 13.48
N LYS A 36 -1.95 5.12 14.78
CA LYS A 36 -0.96 5.37 15.84
C LYS A 36 0.22 4.40 15.77
N ASP A 37 -0.05 3.11 15.54
CA ASP A 37 0.98 2.09 15.41
C ASP A 37 1.90 2.36 14.21
N ILE A 38 1.33 2.74 13.05
CA ILE A 38 2.11 3.10 11.86
C ILE A 38 2.91 4.39 12.09
N ALA A 39 2.29 5.40 12.71
CA ALA A 39 2.97 6.64 13.08
C ALA A 39 4.16 6.37 13.99
N GLY A 40 3.96 5.52 15.02
CA GLY A 40 5.00 5.11 15.95
C GLY A 40 6.14 4.35 15.28
N CYS A 41 5.86 3.41 14.37
CA CYS A 41 6.92 2.64 13.71
C CYS A 41 7.66 3.41 12.62
N THR A 42 7.02 4.37 11.95
CA THR A 42 7.61 5.15 10.85
C THR A 42 8.19 6.51 11.29
N GLY A 43 7.92 6.93 12.53
CA GLY A 43 8.26 8.27 13.02
C GLY A 43 7.51 9.39 12.28
N LYS A 44 6.40 9.08 11.60
CA LYS A 44 5.58 10.07 10.87
C LYS A 44 4.42 10.54 11.73
N SER A 45 3.94 11.75 11.46
CA SER A 45 2.74 12.26 12.12
C SER A 45 1.51 11.45 11.69
N GLU A 46 0.50 11.34 12.56
CA GLU A 46 -0.77 10.70 12.21
C GLU A 46 -1.44 11.37 11.00
N ILE A 47 -1.29 12.69 10.84
CA ILE A 47 -1.81 13.44 9.69
C ILE A 47 -1.14 12.94 8.40
N THR A 48 0.18 12.76 8.42
CA THR A 48 0.93 12.21 7.28
C THR A 48 0.44 10.80 6.93
N VAL A 49 0.28 9.93 7.94
CA VAL A 49 -0.17 8.55 7.76
C VAL A 49 -1.60 8.51 7.20
N ARG A 50 -2.52 9.33 7.71
CA ARG A 50 -3.87 9.47 7.14
C ARG A 50 -3.82 9.94 5.69
N GLY A 51 -2.88 10.82 5.35
CA GLY A 51 -2.65 11.28 3.98
C GLY A 51 -2.18 10.19 3.00
N TRP A 52 -1.69 9.04 3.49
CA TRP A 52 -1.33 7.90 2.64
C TRP A 52 -2.54 7.13 2.13
N GLN A 53 -3.73 7.31 2.72
CA GLN A 53 -4.99 6.72 2.22
C GLN A 53 -5.39 7.17 0.80
N ARG A 54 -4.82 8.28 0.32
CA ARG A 54 -5.09 8.81 -1.03
C ARG A 54 -3.90 8.67 -1.98
N ARG A 55 -2.70 8.44 -1.45
CA ARG A 55 -1.43 8.59 -2.18
C ARG A 55 -0.53 7.35 -2.11
N GLY A 56 -0.91 6.37 -1.30
CA GLY A 56 -0.02 5.29 -0.88
C GLY A 56 1.09 5.78 0.05
N VAL A 57 1.84 4.80 0.59
CA VAL A 57 2.99 5.04 1.46
C VAL A 57 4.07 5.80 0.71
N GLN A 58 4.58 6.87 1.31
CA GLN A 58 5.66 7.67 0.73
C GLN A 58 6.99 7.25 1.32
N GLY A 59 7.99 6.97 0.48
CA GLY A 59 9.35 6.62 0.92
C GLY A 59 9.54 5.13 1.21
N ARG A 60 10.68 4.60 0.74
CA ARG A 60 11.03 3.17 0.83
C ARG A 60 11.19 2.71 2.27
N ASP A 61 11.84 3.51 3.10
CA ASP A 61 12.10 3.16 4.50
C ASP A 61 10.79 3.00 5.30
N ASN A 62 9.81 3.87 5.06
CA ASN A 62 8.48 3.74 5.67
C ASN A 62 7.79 2.44 5.25
N ALA A 63 7.88 2.07 3.97
CA ALA A 63 7.32 0.81 3.49
C ALA A 63 8.02 -0.41 4.14
N ILE A 64 9.34 -0.36 4.32
CA ILE A 64 10.10 -1.42 5.01
C ILE A 64 9.67 -1.55 6.47
N LEU A 65 9.60 -0.43 7.21
CA LEU A 65 9.16 -0.39 8.61
C LEU A 65 7.73 -0.93 8.76
N MET A 66 6.84 -0.60 7.83
CA MET A 66 5.49 -1.16 7.80
C MET A 66 5.49 -2.67 7.53
N CYS A 67 6.32 -3.18 6.61
CA CYS A 67 6.42 -4.63 6.37
C CYS A 67 6.91 -5.37 7.63
N GLN A 68 7.83 -4.77 8.39
CA GLN A 68 8.31 -5.30 9.66
C GLN A 68 7.20 -5.28 10.73
N LEU A 69 6.46 -4.17 10.84
CA LEU A 69 5.31 -4.05 11.73
C LEU A 69 4.24 -5.11 11.42
N ALA A 70 3.90 -5.32 10.14
CA ALA A 70 2.98 -6.37 9.72
C ALA A 70 3.43 -7.75 10.22
N LYS A 71 4.71 -8.08 10.03
CA LYS A 71 5.30 -9.35 10.50
C LYS A 71 5.19 -9.50 12.01
N LEU A 72 5.45 -8.43 12.77
CA LEU A 72 5.28 -8.42 14.24
C LEU A 72 3.82 -8.60 14.68
N ARG A 73 2.87 -8.18 13.85
CA ARG A 73 1.42 -8.33 14.09
C ARG A 73 0.85 -9.64 13.54
N GLY A 74 1.68 -10.51 12.98
CA GLY A 74 1.29 -11.86 12.55
C GLY A 74 0.77 -11.95 11.12
N PHE A 75 0.99 -10.95 10.27
CA PHE A 75 0.63 -11.01 8.86
C PHE A 75 1.77 -10.58 7.94
N TYR A 76 1.72 -11.04 6.69
CA TYR A 76 2.70 -10.66 5.67
C TYR A 76 2.17 -9.50 4.82
N PHE A 77 3.06 -8.54 4.54
CA PHE A 77 2.83 -7.53 3.51
C PHE A 77 4.14 -7.29 2.77
N GLY A 78 4.12 -7.41 1.44
CA GLY A 78 5.31 -7.24 0.62
C GLY A 78 5.59 -5.77 0.32
N ILE A 79 6.87 -5.38 0.28
CA ILE A 79 7.25 -4.00 -0.09
C ILE A 79 6.72 -3.60 -1.48
N HIS A 80 6.67 -4.55 -2.41
CA HIS A 80 6.16 -4.35 -3.77
C HIS A 80 4.65 -4.11 -3.81
N MET A 81 3.91 -4.42 -2.73
CA MET A 81 2.49 -4.10 -2.61
C MET A 81 2.34 -2.62 -2.22
N LEU A 82 3.07 -2.16 -1.19
CA LEU A 82 3.05 -0.76 -0.76
C LEU A 82 3.72 0.19 -1.76
N MET A 83 4.72 -0.31 -2.48
CA MET A 83 5.46 0.41 -3.51
C MET A 83 5.44 -0.41 -4.81
N PRO A 84 4.35 -0.33 -5.59
CA PRO A 84 4.21 -1.09 -6.83
C PRO A 84 5.34 -0.79 -7.81
N THR A 85 6.02 -1.86 -8.23
CA THR A 85 7.08 -1.78 -9.24
C THR A 85 6.47 -1.69 -10.64
N LYS A 86 7.28 -1.31 -11.64
CA LYS A 86 6.85 -1.34 -13.04
C LYS A 86 6.30 -2.71 -13.43
N ALA A 87 6.93 -3.79 -12.99
CA ALA A 87 6.49 -5.15 -13.29
C ALA A 87 5.12 -5.47 -12.68
N ILE A 88 4.85 -5.03 -11.44
CA ILE A 88 3.54 -5.19 -10.80
C ILE A 88 2.47 -4.41 -11.57
N VAL A 89 2.74 -3.16 -11.93
CA VAL A 89 1.83 -2.32 -12.71
C VAL A 89 1.54 -2.95 -14.07
N SER A 90 2.57 -3.37 -14.80
CA SER A 90 2.42 -4.03 -16.11
C SER A 90 1.60 -5.32 -16.02
N ARG A 91 1.84 -6.14 -14.99
CA ARG A 91 1.07 -7.36 -14.75
C ARG A 91 -0.40 -7.04 -14.47
N HIS A 92 -0.68 -6.03 -13.66
CA HIS A 92 -2.05 -5.62 -13.35
C HIS A 92 -2.79 -5.12 -14.60
N VAL A 93 -2.15 -4.26 -15.39
CA VAL A 93 -2.71 -3.77 -16.66
C VAL A 93 -3.00 -4.92 -17.63
N ALA A 94 -2.10 -5.90 -17.73
CA ALA A 94 -2.33 -7.07 -18.59
C ALA A 94 -3.53 -7.90 -18.13
N ILE A 95 -3.72 -8.08 -16.81
CA ILE A 95 -4.88 -8.77 -16.24
C ILE A 95 -6.17 -8.01 -16.55
N GLU A 96 -6.21 -6.71 -16.33
CA GLU A 96 -7.40 -5.90 -16.59
C GLU A 96 -7.77 -5.88 -18.08
N ASN A 97 -6.79 -5.73 -18.97
CA ASN A 97 -7.01 -5.84 -20.42
C ASN A 97 -7.60 -7.20 -20.81
N ALA A 98 -7.05 -8.30 -20.27
CA ALA A 98 -7.58 -9.64 -20.52
C ALA A 98 -9.02 -9.81 -19.98
N ARG A 99 -9.34 -9.23 -18.81
CA ARG A 99 -10.70 -9.27 -18.24
C ARG A 99 -11.72 -8.47 -19.06
N SER A 100 -11.29 -7.35 -19.65
CA SER A 100 -12.15 -6.52 -20.50
C SER A 100 -12.36 -7.08 -21.91
N GLY A 101 -11.81 -8.25 -22.25
CA GLY A 101 -11.85 -8.80 -23.61
C GLY A 101 -11.00 -8.00 -24.61
N LEU A 102 -10.22 -7.03 -24.12
CA LEU A 102 -9.21 -6.29 -24.87
C LEU A 102 -7.91 -7.11 -24.83
N VAL A 103 -7.92 -8.30 -25.42
CA VAL A 103 -6.66 -9.02 -25.63
C VAL A 103 -5.94 -8.33 -26.80
N ALA A 104 -4.66 -8.02 -26.57
CA ALA A 104 -3.75 -7.33 -27.49
C ALA A 104 -3.67 -7.96 -28.88
#